data_AF-A0A4W5KG68-F1
#
_entry.id   AF-A0A4W5KG68-F1
#
_cell.length_a   1.000
_cell.length_b   1.000
_cell.length_c   1.000
_cell.angle_alpha   90.00
_cell.angle_beta   90.00
_cell.angle_gamma   90.00
#
_symmetry.space_group_name_H-M   'P 1'
#
loop_
_entity.id
_entity.type
_entity.pdbx_description
1 polymer ?
#
loop_
_entity_poly.entity_id
_entity_poly.type
_entity_poly.pdbx_seq_one_letter_code
_entity_poly.pdbx_strand_id
1 'polypeptide(L)'
;YPSKKLPDVRTKCRELLVAALQTDDDHKTIGADTENLAAQIEDYILSPEFKSTDQKYKSRLRSRISNLKDQKNPDLRRNVLAGNISADRIANMAAEVRRVGGVSAEVRGVWG
;
A
#
# COMPACT_ATOMS: atom_id res chain seq x y z
N TYR A 1 28.02 3.14 -25.36
CA TYR A 1 26.56 3.02 -25.26
C TYR A 1 26.18 3.07 -23.79
N PRO A 2 25.35 4.02 -23.31
CA PRO A 2 24.86 3.92 -21.95
C PRO A 2 23.92 2.71 -21.92
N SER A 3 24.33 1.66 -21.22
CA SER A 3 23.52 0.49 -20.96
C SER A 3 22.19 0.97 -20.40
N LYS A 4 21.11 0.85 -21.19
CA LYS A 4 19.75 0.98 -20.65
C LYS A 4 19.65 -0.09 -19.58
N LYS A 5 19.90 0.27 -18.31
CA LYS A 5 19.59 -0.60 -17.18
C LYS A 5 18.12 -0.92 -17.34
N LEU A 6 17.80 -2.18 -17.61
CA LEU A 6 16.43 -2.67 -17.56
C LEU A 6 15.81 -2.13 -16.26
N PRO A 7 14.56 -1.64 -16.28
CA PRO A 7 13.94 -1.13 -15.06
C PRO A 7 14.03 -2.24 -14.02
N ASP A 8 14.75 -1.95 -12.94
CA ASP A 8 14.88 -2.88 -11.83
C ASP A 8 13.46 -3.25 -11.35
N VAL A 9 13.29 -4.48 -10.87
CA VAL A 9 11.99 -4.97 -10.41
C VAL A 9 11.36 -3.96 -9.46
N ARG A 10 12.18 -3.33 -8.61
CA ARG A 10 11.79 -2.26 -7.68
C ARG A 10 11.25 -1.01 -8.37
N THR A 11 11.83 -0.58 -9.48
CA THR A 11 11.32 0.56 -10.26
C THR A 11 9.93 0.26 -10.81
N LYS A 12 9.74 -0.92 -11.42
CA LYS A 12 8.43 -1.33 -11.93
C LYS A 12 7.39 -1.45 -10.82
N CYS A 13 7.79 -1.97 -9.65
CA CYS A 13 6.91 -2.09 -8.49
C CYS A 13 6.47 -0.73 -7.96
N ARG A 14 7.37 0.26 -7.90
CA ARG A 14 7.05 1.65 -7.53
C ARG A 14 6.07 2.28 -8.51
N GLU A 15 6.29 2.16 -9.81
CA GLU A 15 5.34 2.63 -10.84
C GLU A 15 3.92 2.06 -10.63
N LEU A 16 3.81 0.77 -10.32
CA LEU A 16 2.52 0.13 -10.10
C LEU A 16 1.83 0.61 -8.81
N LEU A 17 2.60 0.90 -7.75
CA LEU A 17 2.08 1.50 -6.52
C LEU A 17 1.60 2.93 -6.75
N VAL A 18 2.36 3.74 -7.51
CA VAL A 18 1.94 5.09 -7.90
C VAL A 18 0.61 5.04 -8.64
N ALA A 19 0.49 4.18 -9.65
CA ALA A 19 -0.77 4.01 -10.39
C ALA A 19 -1.94 3.58 -9.49
N ALA A 20 -1.68 2.80 -8.44
CA ALA A 20 -2.69 2.42 -7.46
C ALA A 20 -3.11 3.59 -6.56
N LEU A 21 -2.16 4.40 -6.11
CA LEU A 21 -2.41 5.59 -5.30
C LEU A 21 -3.10 6.71 -6.09
N GLN A 22 -2.85 6.80 -7.39
CA GLN A 22 -3.49 7.75 -8.30
C GLN A 22 -4.85 7.27 -8.81
N THR A 23 -5.34 6.12 -8.35
CA THR A 23 -6.68 5.63 -8.70
C THR A 23 -7.76 6.60 -8.22
N ASP A 24 -8.73 6.88 -9.07
CA ASP A 24 -9.83 7.83 -8.86
C ASP A 24 -9.41 9.28 -8.55
N ASP A 25 -8.17 9.68 -8.88
CA ASP A 25 -7.67 11.05 -8.73
C ASP A 25 -7.70 11.63 -7.29
N ASP A 26 -7.90 10.80 -6.26
CA ASP A 26 -7.93 11.22 -4.85
C ASP A 26 -6.64 11.94 -4.41
N HIS A 27 -5.50 11.61 -5.04
CA HIS A 27 -4.23 12.28 -4.78
C HIS A 27 -4.24 13.77 -5.15
N LYS A 28 -5.04 14.18 -6.14
CA LYS A 28 -5.15 15.58 -6.58
C LYS A 28 -5.90 16.44 -5.57
N THR A 29 -6.90 15.88 -4.90
CA THR A 29 -7.69 16.59 -3.89
C THR A 29 -6.94 16.71 -2.57
N ILE A 30 -6.16 15.69 -2.22
CA ILE A 30 -5.35 15.67 -0.99
C ILE A 30 -4.01 16.41 -1.18
N GLY A 31 -3.49 16.49 -2.41
CA GLY A 31 -2.18 17.08 -2.70
C GLY A 31 -1.02 16.19 -2.24
N ALA A 32 -1.22 14.87 -2.20
CA ALA A 32 -0.22 13.93 -1.71
C ALA A 32 0.78 13.55 -2.80
N ASP A 33 2.06 13.47 -2.44
CA ASP A 33 3.12 12.99 -3.33
C ASP A 33 3.09 11.46 -3.41
N THR A 34 2.39 10.95 -4.43
CA THR A 34 2.24 9.51 -4.66
C THR A 34 3.54 8.82 -5.02
N GLU A 35 4.51 9.52 -5.64
CA GLU A 35 5.80 8.93 -6.00
C GLU A 35 6.64 8.66 -4.76
N ASN A 36 6.73 9.66 -3.87
CA ASN A 36 7.44 9.52 -2.61
C ASN A 36 6.76 8.49 -1.69
N LEU A 37 5.42 8.48 -1.61
CA LEU A 37 4.67 7.47 -0.86
C LEU A 37 4.90 6.05 -1.39
N ALA A 38 4.84 5.86 -2.70
CA ALA A 38 5.08 4.56 -3.32
C ALA A 38 6.49 4.04 -3.06
N ALA A 39 7.50 4.93 -3.10
CA ALA A 39 8.88 4.58 -2.77
C ALA A 39 9.00 4.09 -1.32
N GLN A 40 8.44 4.84 -0.36
CA GLN A 40 8.44 4.45 1.05
C GLN A 40 7.73 3.11 1.27
N ILE A 41 6.54 2.92 0.68
CA ILE A 41 5.78 1.66 0.81
C ILE A 41 6.60 0.49 0.27
N GLU A 42 7.23 0.66 -0.90
CA GLU A 42 8.07 -0.37 -1.49
C GLU A 42 9.27 -0.71 -0.61
N ASP A 43 9.93 0.30 -0.03
CA ASP A 43 11.05 0.11 0.91
C ASP A 43 10.61 -0.67 2.15
N TYR A 44 9.44 -0.39 2.73
CA TYR A 44 8.91 -1.14 3.87
C TYR A 44 8.47 -2.56 3.49
N ILE A 45 7.99 -2.79 2.27
CA ILE A 45 7.66 -4.14 1.77
C ILE A 45 8.92 -4.96 1.56
N LEU A 46 9.98 -4.32 1.03
CA LEU A 46 11.34 -4.86 0.95
C LEU A 46 12.03 -4.76 2.32
N SER A 47 11.35 -5.23 3.37
CA SER A 47 11.91 -5.23 4.72
C SER A 47 13.29 -5.92 4.71
N PRO A 48 14.21 -5.55 5.60
CA PRO A 48 15.56 -6.13 5.67
C PRO A 48 15.57 -7.65 5.90
N GLU A 49 14.43 -8.24 6.29
CA GLU A 49 14.24 -9.70 6.38
C GLU A 49 14.19 -10.36 4.99
N PHE A 50 13.76 -9.63 3.95
CA PHE A 50 13.71 -10.07 2.56
C PHE A 50 14.98 -9.63 1.83
N LYS A 51 16.03 -10.45 1.90
CA LYS A 51 17.29 -10.22 1.17
C LYS A 51 17.19 -10.27 -0.36
N SER A 52 16.01 -10.60 -0.93
CA SER A 52 15.80 -10.74 -2.37
C SER A 52 14.40 -10.30 -2.81
N THR A 53 14.30 -9.78 -4.04
CA THR A 53 13.05 -9.49 -4.77
C THR A 53 12.35 -10.77 -5.23
N ASP A 54 12.13 -11.67 -4.27
CA ASP A 54 11.64 -13.02 -4.49
C ASP A 54 10.12 -13.04 -4.72
N GLN A 55 9.57 -14.22 -5.03
CA GLN A 55 8.13 -14.42 -5.28
C GLN A 55 7.26 -13.83 -4.15
N LYS A 56 7.73 -13.92 -2.89
CA LYS A 56 7.04 -13.37 -1.70
C LYS A 56 6.91 -11.84 -1.73
N TYR A 57 7.97 -11.13 -2.13
CA TYR A 57 7.96 -9.67 -2.28
C TYR A 57 6.92 -9.26 -3.34
N LYS A 58 6.96 -9.91 -4.52
CA LYS A 58 6.02 -9.61 -5.61
C LYS A 58 4.57 -9.91 -5.21
N SER A 59 4.33 -10.99 -4.48
CA SER A 59 2.99 -11.34 -3.98
C SER A 59 2.47 -10.32 -2.96
N ARG A 60 3.31 -9.89 -1.99
CA ARG A 60 2.93 -8.84 -1.04
C ARG A 60 2.61 -7.53 -1.75
N LEU A 61 3.48 -7.11 -2.67
CA LEU A 61 3.29 -5.89 -3.42
C LEU A 61 2.00 -5.89 -4.24
N ARG A 62 1.71 -6.98 -4.99
CA ARG A 62 0.46 -7.12 -5.74
C ARG A 62 -0.77 -7.05 -4.83
N SER A 63 -0.72 -7.67 -3.66
CA SER A 63 -1.79 -7.56 -2.67
C SER A 63 -2.00 -6.12 -2.20
N ARG A 64 -0.92 -5.36 -1.94
CA ARG A 64 -1.02 -3.94 -1.56
C ARG A 64 -1.61 -3.10 -2.68
N ILE A 65 -1.17 -3.29 -3.91
CA ILE A 65 -1.70 -2.62 -5.10
C ILE A 65 -3.21 -2.90 -5.23
N SER A 66 -3.63 -4.16 -5.11
CA SER A 66 -5.05 -4.51 -5.22
C SER A 66 -5.90 -3.87 -4.12
N ASN A 67 -5.39 -3.77 -2.90
CA ASN A 67 -6.10 -3.11 -1.80
C ASN A 67 -6.20 -1.59 -2.01
N LEU A 68 -5.14 -0.94 -2.50
CA LEU A 68 -5.14 0.49 -2.81
C LEU A 68 -6.05 0.83 -3.99
N LYS A 69 -6.18 -0.08 -4.95
CA LYS A 69 -7.10 0.01 -6.09
C LYS A 69 -8.52 -0.48 -5.77
N ASP A 70 -8.79 -0.93 -4.56
CA ASP A 70 -10.09 -1.50 -4.22
C ASP A 70 -11.13 -0.38 -4.16
N GLN A 71 -11.99 -0.34 -5.17
CA GLN A 71 -13.12 0.61 -5.24
C GLN A 71 -14.14 0.39 -4.12
N LYS A 72 -14.12 -0.77 -3.45
CA LYS A 72 -14.97 -1.04 -2.28
C LYS A 72 -14.42 -0.41 -1.01
N ASN A 73 -13.16 0.02 -1.00
CA ASN A 73 -12.52 0.68 0.14
C ASN A 73 -11.67 1.88 -0.31
N PRO A 74 -12.30 2.92 -0.87
CA PRO A 74 -11.57 4.13 -1.28
C PRO A 74 -11.01 4.90 -0.07
N ASP A 75 -11.60 4.72 1.11
CA ASP A 75 -11.13 5.35 2.35
C ASP A 75 -9.74 4.88 2.76
N LEU A 76 -9.37 3.62 2.50
CA LEU A 76 -8.02 3.14 2.74
C LEU A 76 -7.00 3.97 1.97
N ARG A 77 -7.24 4.18 0.67
CA ARG A 77 -6.37 4.97 -0.20
C ARG A 77 -6.32 6.43 0.27
N ARG A 78 -7.48 7.04 0.55
CA ARG A 78 -7.53 8.42 1.07
C ARG A 78 -6.79 8.59 2.39
N ASN A 79 -6.91 7.65 3.32
CA ASN A 79 -6.18 7.69 4.58
C ASN A 79 -4.67 7.54 4.38
N VAL A 80 -4.21 6.73 3.44
CA VAL A 80 -2.78 6.64 3.09
C VAL A 80 -2.29 7.95 2.47
N LEU A 81 -3.04 8.51 1.51
CA LEU A 81 -2.70 9.76 0.85
C LEU A 81 -2.69 10.94 1.84
N ALA A 82 -3.65 10.99 2.76
CA ALA A 82 -3.74 12.03 3.79
C ALA A 82 -2.70 11.87 4.91
N GLY A 83 -1.91 10.79 4.91
CA GLY A 83 -0.93 10.51 5.96
C GLY A 83 -1.52 9.92 7.25
N ASN A 84 -2.83 9.66 7.29
CA ASN A 84 -3.51 8.98 8.40
C ASN A 84 -3.03 7.52 8.58
N ILE A 85 -2.64 6.88 7.47
CA ILE A 85 -1.99 5.57 7.46
C ILE A 85 -0.58 5.75 6.89
N SER A 86 0.42 5.45 7.70
CA SER A 86 1.82 5.51 7.30
C SER A 86 2.20 4.41 6.29
N ALA A 87 3.26 4.66 5.53
CA ALA A 87 3.77 3.72 4.54
C ALA A 87 4.21 2.37 5.16
N ASP A 88 4.77 2.38 6.37
CA ASP A 88 5.11 1.16 7.11
C ASP A 88 3.85 0.35 7.47
N ARG A 89 2.79 1.07 7.87
CA ARG A 89 1.55 0.47 8.34
C ARG A 89 0.82 -0.17 7.18
N ILE A 90 0.70 0.48 6.02
CA ILE A 90 0.09 -0.16 4.83
C ILE A 90 0.96 -1.32 4.32
N ALA A 91 2.29 -1.22 4.41
CA ALA A 91 3.20 -2.30 4.03
C ALA A 91 3.01 -3.55 4.91
N ASN A 92 2.85 -3.38 6.23
CA ASN A 92 2.73 -4.49 7.19
C ASN A 92 1.28 -4.93 7.49
N MET A 93 0.33 -4.00 7.65
CA MET A 93 -1.04 -4.27 8.13
C MET A 93 -1.99 -4.90 7.12
N ALA A 94 -1.80 -4.75 5.80
CA ALA A 94 -2.89 -5.02 4.86
C ALA A 94 -3.26 -6.52 4.68
N ALA A 95 -2.81 -7.39 5.59
CA ALA A 95 -3.41 -8.70 5.82
C ALA A 95 -4.69 -8.66 6.68
N GLU A 96 -4.91 -7.63 7.50
CA GLU A 96 -5.93 -7.64 8.58
C GLU A 96 -7.04 -6.56 8.45
N VAL A 97 -6.96 -5.63 7.48
CA VAL A 97 -7.97 -4.55 7.34
C VAL A 97 -9.21 -5.04 6.57
N ARG A 98 -9.89 -6.04 7.12
CA ARG A 98 -11.33 -6.25 6.92
C ARG A 98 -11.98 -6.34 8.30
N ARG A 99 -12.27 -5.17 8.87
CA ARG A 99 -13.48 -4.85 9.67
C ARG A 99 -13.18 -3.63 10.53
N VAL A 100 -13.46 -2.44 9.98
CA VAL A 100 -13.94 -1.34 10.82
C VAL A 100 -15.19 -0.81 10.12
N GLY A 101 -16.30 -1.51 10.36
CA GLY A 101 -17.60 -0.88 10.28
C GLY A 101 -17.70 0.05 11.48
N GLY A 102 -17.81 1.36 11.24
CA GLY A 102 -18.18 2.29 12.29
C GLY A 102 -19.61 2.00 12.73
N VAL A 103 -19.80 1.57 13.98
CA VAL A 103 -20.91 2.01 14.82
C VAL A 103 -20.58 1.75 16.29
N SER A 104 -21.03 2.70 17.09
CA SER A 104 -21.08 2.77 18.54
C SER A 104 -21.57 1.50 19.25
N ALA A 105 -21.18 1.41 20.52
CA ALA A 105 -21.89 0.78 21.63
C ALA A 105 -21.93 -0.77 21.75
N GLU A 106 -21.36 -1.17 22.89
CA GLU A 106 -21.87 -2.19 23.82
C GLU A 106 -21.64 -3.70 23.57
N VAL A 107 -21.42 -4.33 24.73
CA VAL A 107 -21.62 -5.72 25.16
C VAL A 107 -20.68 -6.84 24.67
N ARG A 108 -19.98 -7.40 25.68
CA ARG A 108 -19.83 -8.84 26.02
C ARG A 108 -19.21 -9.74 24.94
N GLY A 109 -18.09 -10.41 25.17
CA GLY A 109 -17.86 -11.33 26.27
C GLY A 109 -17.66 -12.73 25.70
N VAL A 110 -16.74 -13.48 26.31
CA VAL A 110 -16.55 -14.94 26.19
C VAL A 110 -15.98 -15.43 24.85
N TRP A 111 -14.65 -15.62 24.82
CA TRP A 111 -14.05 -16.69 24.02
C TRP A 111 -14.13 -17.98 24.84
N GLY A 112 -14.87 -18.95 24.30
CA GLY A 112 -14.91 -20.36 24.71
C GLY A 112 -14.87 -21.22 23.46
#